data_AF-A0A814E5A6-F1
#
_entry.id   AF-A0A814E5A6-F1
#
_cell.length_a   1.000
_cell.length_b   1.000
_cell.length_c   1.000
_cell.angle_alpha   90.00
_cell.angle_beta   90.00
_cell.angle_gamma   90.00
#
_symmetry.space_group_name_H-M   'P 1'
#
loop_
_entity.id
_entity.type
_entity.pdbx_description
1 polymer ?
#
loop_
_entity_poly.entity_id
_entity_poly.type
_entity_poly.pdbx_seq_one_letter_code
_entity_poly.pdbx_strand_id
1 'polypeptide(L)'
;MFTINFWFVLLTQMNSLINLSVRRSGCIFIEPLLKLFLYFDTWLNTCIAIERAIHVYQGVHFNKEKSKRLARRSIFILPFCISATIIHEPLHRNIFDFEVKDEEDETKTIEIHRWCVINYSRVVQYYNTAILFIHLIGPFIVNLFSALFIISGTARQRSLAQTSRSYIAHIREQLREHKQLVISPAILLILSMPRLIISLLSGCVKISENPWLYLCAYFISFAPSILVFIIFVVPSELYRKTLKESLTTWQRRIRH
;
A
#
# COMPACT_ATOMS: atom_id res chain seq x y z
N MET A 1 -3.37 5.39 7.89
CA MET A 1 -2.37 4.39 8.32
C MET A 1 -1.33 5.00 9.27
N PHE A 2 -0.56 6.00 8.84
CA PHE A 2 0.43 6.70 9.69
C PHE A 2 -0.20 7.25 10.99
N THR A 3 -1.33 7.95 10.88
CA THR A 3 -2.06 8.50 12.03
C THR A 3 -2.45 7.40 13.02
N ILE A 4 -2.90 6.23 12.55
CA ILE A 4 -3.32 5.12 13.43
C ILE A 4 -2.11 4.48 14.13
N ASN A 5 -1.02 4.21 13.40
CA ASN A 5 0.22 3.67 14.00
C ASN A 5 0.85 4.67 14.96
N PHE A 6 0.91 5.94 14.58
CA PHE A 6 1.44 7.03 15.39
C PHE A 6 0.62 7.21 16.68
N TRP A 7 -0.71 7.33 16.58
CA TRP A 7 -1.56 7.42 17.75
C TRP A 7 -1.54 6.15 18.58
N PHE A 8 -1.45 4.96 17.98
CA PHE A 8 -1.33 3.72 18.74
C PHE A 8 -0.03 3.68 19.55
N VAL A 9 1.11 3.97 18.94
CA VAL A 9 2.41 4.04 19.62
C VAL A 9 2.40 5.14 20.70
N LEU A 10 1.88 6.31 20.37
CA LEU A 10 1.80 7.45 21.29
C LEU A 10 0.87 7.16 22.47
N LEU A 11 -0.31 6.57 22.24
CA LEU A 11 -1.24 6.17 23.30
C LEU A 11 -0.68 5.02 24.17
N THR A 12 0.06 4.07 23.59
CA THR A 12 0.66 2.95 24.33
C THR A 12 1.93 3.32 25.10
N GLN A 13 2.68 4.33 24.66
CA GLN A 13 3.84 4.85 25.40
C GLN A 13 3.47 5.92 26.43
N MET A 14 2.50 6.81 26.15
CA MET A 14 2.11 7.87 27.08
C MET A 14 1.29 7.39 28.27
N ASN A 15 0.60 6.24 28.17
CA ASN A 15 -0.35 5.82 29.18
C ASN A 15 0.11 4.51 29.87
N SER A 16 0.79 4.66 31.01
CA SER A 16 1.22 3.54 31.87
C SER A 16 0.06 2.68 32.38
N LEU A 17 -1.17 3.19 32.32
CA LEU A 17 -2.41 2.56 32.77
C LEU A 17 -3.03 1.58 31.75
N ILE A 18 -2.52 1.49 30.52
CA ILE A 18 -3.05 0.52 29.55
C ILE A 18 -2.62 -0.90 29.96
N ASN A 19 -3.64 -1.72 30.26
CA ASN A 19 -3.51 -3.13 30.58
C ASN A 19 -2.53 -3.84 29.64
N LEU A 20 -1.63 -4.64 30.23
CA LEU A 20 -0.62 -5.43 29.50
C LEU A 20 -1.24 -6.19 28.31
N SER A 21 -2.44 -6.75 28.50
CA SER A 21 -3.17 -7.50 27.47
C SER A 21 -3.59 -6.64 26.27
N VAL A 22 -4.01 -5.39 26.49
CA VAL A 22 -4.42 -4.47 25.40
C VAL A 22 -3.21 -4.07 24.57
N ARG A 23 -2.08 -3.80 25.23
CA ARG A 23 -0.81 -3.46 24.59
C ARG A 23 -0.25 -4.64 23.79
N ARG A 24 -0.31 -5.85 24.35
CA ARG A 24 0.07 -7.10 23.68
C ARG A 24 -0.79 -7.38 22.46
N SER A 25 -2.10 -7.24 22.59
CA SER A 25 -3.02 -7.37 21.47
C SER A 25 -2.69 -6.35 20.37
N GLY A 26 -2.47 -5.09 20.72
CA GLY A 26 -2.12 -4.07 19.74
C GLY A 26 -0.78 -4.34 19.03
N CYS A 27 0.25 -4.79 19.75
CA CYS A 27 1.53 -5.21 19.17
C CYS A 27 1.34 -6.34 18.14
N ILE A 28 0.53 -7.35 18.46
CA ILE A 28 0.32 -8.52 17.61
C ILE A 28 -0.55 -8.20 16.39
N PHE A 29 -1.61 -7.39 16.55
CA PHE A 29 -2.66 -7.27 15.53
C PHE A 29 -2.59 -6.01 14.68
N ILE A 30 -2.14 -4.87 15.19
CA ILE A 30 -2.32 -3.59 14.48
C ILE A 30 -1.48 -3.54 13.21
N GLU A 31 -0.23 -3.95 13.27
CA GLU A 31 0.65 -3.88 12.11
C GLU A 31 0.25 -4.87 11.00
N PRO A 32 -0.06 -6.16 11.31
CA PRO A 32 -0.61 -7.07 10.30
C PRO A 32 -1.96 -6.61 9.74
N LEU A 33 -2.84 -6.02 10.56
CA LEU A 33 -4.13 -5.50 10.10
C LEU A 33 -3.95 -4.32 9.13
N LEU A 34 -3.03 -3.40 9.42
CA LEU A 34 -2.73 -2.30 8.51
C LEU A 34 -2.08 -2.80 7.21
N LYS A 35 -1.22 -3.81 7.26
CA LYS A 35 -0.67 -4.48 6.06
C LYS A 35 -1.77 -5.15 5.24
N LEU A 36 -2.71 -5.83 5.88
CA LEU A 36 -3.86 -6.45 5.22
C LEU A 36 -4.64 -5.41 4.41
N PHE A 37 -4.99 -4.27 5.00
CA PHE A 37 -5.72 -3.21 4.29
C PHE A 37 -4.92 -2.64 3.11
N LEU A 38 -3.61 -2.42 3.30
CA LEU A 38 -2.75 -1.87 2.25
C LEU A 38 -2.60 -2.82 1.07
N TYR A 39 -2.34 -4.11 1.35
CA TYR A 39 -2.26 -5.12 0.30
C TYR A 39 -3.62 -5.34 -0.36
N PHE A 40 -4.71 -5.29 0.40
CA PHE A 40 -6.06 -5.44 -0.16
C PHE A 40 -6.39 -4.32 -1.14
N ASP A 41 -6.16 -3.06 -0.79
CA ASP A 41 -6.33 -1.92 -1.70
C ASP A 41 -5.47 -2.07 -2.96
N THR A 42 -4.20 -2.44 -2.79
CA THR A 42 -3.25 -2.60 -3.90
C THR A 42 -3.71 -3.69 -4.88
N TRP A 43 -4.09 -4.86 -4.36
CA TRP A 43 -4.56 -5.97 -5.19
C TRP A 43 -5.96 -5.74 -5.78
N LEU A 44 -6.83 -4.98 -5.13
CA LEU A 44 -8.11 -4.53 -5.71
C LEU A 44 -7.86 -3.63 -6.92
N ASN A 45 -6.94 -2.67 -6.81
CA ASN A 45 -6.55 -1.81 -7.93
C ASN A 45 -6.00 -2.63 -9.10
N THR A 46 -5.21 -3.66 -8.82
CA THR A 46 -4.76 -4.63 -9.85
C THR A 46 -5.90 -5.41 -10.48
N CYS A 47 -6.89 -5.87 -9.70
CA CYS A 47 -8.07 -6.54 -10.25
C CYS A 47 -8.85 -5.63 -11.22
N ILE A 48 -8.99 -4.33 -10.88
CA ILE A 48 -9.63 -3.33 -11.75
C ILE A 48 -8.85 -3.16 -13.06
N ALA A 49 -7.51 -3.12 -13.00
CA ALA A 49 -6.69 -3.01 -14.20
C ALA A 49 -6.82 -4.25 -15.10
N ILE A 50 -6.84 -5.45 -14.53
CA ILE A 50 -7.07 -6.71 -15.26
C ILE A 50 -8.47 -6.70 -15.90
N GLU A 51 -9.51 -6.30 -15.16
CA GLU A 51 -10.88 -6.22 -15.70
C GLU A 51 -10.93 -5.28 -16.92
N ARG A 52 -10.31 -4.11 -16.83
CA ARG A 52 -10.22 -3.16 -17.96
C ARG A 52 -9.49 -3.75 -19.15
N ALA A 53 -8.40 -4.49 -18.93
CA ALA A 53 -7.68 -5.18 -19.99
C ALA A 53 -8.56 -6.26 -20.65
N ILE A 54 -9.27 -7.07 -19.87
CA ILE A 54 -10.21 -8.09 -20.37
C ILE A 54 -11.36 -7.44 -21.15
N HIS A 55 -11.89 -6.31 -20.68
CA HIS A 55 -12.93 -5.55 -21.38
C HIS A 55 -12.46 -5.11 -22.77
N VAL A 56 -11.25 -4.56 -22.89
CA VAL A 56 -10.66 -4.18 -24.19
C VAL A 56 -10.44 -5.40 -25.08
N TYR A 57 -9.97 -6.51 -24.51
CA TYR A 57 -9.73 -7.76 -25.23
C TYR A 57 -11.02 -8.37 -25.80
N GLN A 58 -12.07 -8.48 -24.97
CA GLN A 58 -13.34 -9.11 -25.36
C GLN A 58 -14.22 -8.20 -26.21
N GLY A 59 -14.05 -6.87 -26.10
CA GLY A 59 -14.82 -5.88 -26.84
C GLY A 59 -16.32 -6.12 -26.70
N VAL A 60 -17.00 -6.37 -27.82
CA VAL A 60 -18.45 -6.61 -27.87
C VAL A 60 -18.90 -7.89 -27.17
N HIS A 61 -18.02 -8.86 -26.96
CA HIS A 61 -18.33 -10.12 -26.28
C HIS A 61 -18.18 -10.02 -24.74
N PHE A 62 -17.86 -8.83 -24.21
CA PHE A 62 -17.67 -8.65 -22.78
C PHE A 62 -18.98 -8.81 -22.00
N ASN A 63 -19.01 -9.78 -21.09
CA ASN A 63 -20.17 -10.04 -20.24
C ASN A 63 -20.07 -9.27 -18.91
N LYS A 64 -20.80 -8.16 -18.83
CA LYS A 64 -20.83 -7.27 -17.65
C LYS A 64 -21.36 -7.96 -16.39
N GLU A 65 -22.35 -8.85 -16.50
CA GLU A 65 -22.91 -9.56 -15.34
C GLU A 65 -21.94 -10.58 -14.77
N LYS A 66 -21.20 -11.29 -15.63
CA LYS A 66 -20.11 -12.17 -15.21
C LYS A 66 -19.02 -11.38 -14.49
N SER A 67 -18.65 -10.21 -15.02
CA SER A 67 -17.64 -9.35 -14.39
C SER A 67 -18.05 -8.86 -13.01
N LYS A 68 -19.28 -8.33 -12.86
CA LYS A 68 -19.83 -7.91 -11.56
C LYS A 68 -19.81 -9.03 -10.52
N ARG A 69 -20.17 -10.26 -10.93
CA ARG A 69 -20.17 -11.43 -10.05
C ARG A 69 -18.76 -11.78 -9.57
N LEU A 70 -17.78 -11.72 -10.46
CA LEU A 70 -16.37 -11.93 -10.13
C LEU A 70 -15.86 -10.83 -9.20
N ALA A 71 -16.13 -9.55 -9.49
CA ALA A 71 -15.75 -8.43 -8.63
C ALA A 71 -16.31 -8.58 -7.22
N ARG A 72 -17.59 -8.94 -7.07
CA ARG A 72 -18.22 -9.19 -5.77
C ARG A 72 -17.52 -10.32 -5.02
N ARG A 73 -17.15 -11.41 -5.70
CA ARG A 73 -16.39 -12.51 -5.09
C ARG A 73 -14.98 -12.10 -4.67
N SER A 74 -14.28 -11.33 -5.49
CA SER A 74 -12.92 -10.85 -5.18
C SER A 74 -12.85 -10.02 -3.91
N ILE A 75 -13.88 -9.21 -3.62
CA ILE A 75 -13.95 -8.42 -2.37
C ILE A 75 -13.88 -9.31 -1.12
N PHE A 76 -14.46 -10.52 -1.17
CA PHE A 76 -14.45 -11.45 -0.03
C PHE A 76 -13.26 -12.41 -0.04
N ILE A 77 -12.84 -12.86 -1.22
CA ILE A 77 -11.76 -13.86 -1.34
C ILE A 77 -10.39 -13.22 -1.09
N LEU A 78 -10.17 -12.01 -1.60
CA LEU A 78 -8.86 -11.37 -1.58
C LEU A 78 -8.33 -11.08 -0.16
N PRO A 79 -9.13 -10.58 0.80
CA PRO A 79 -8.68 -10.43 2.19
C PRO A 79 -8.25 -11.76 2.79
N PHE A 80 -8.99 -12.84 2.55
CA PHE A 80 -8.65 -14.17 3.07
C PHE A 80 -7.31 -14.67 2.52
N CYS A 81 -7.08 -14.53 1.21
CA CYS A 81 -5.80 -14.88 0.59
C CYS A 81 -4.63 -14.08 1.16
N ILE A 82 -4.80 -12.77 1.35
CA ILE A 82 -3.76 -11.90 1.92
C ILE A 82 -3.52 -12.23 3.39
N SER A 83 -4.57 -12.46 4.19
CA SER A 83 -4.43 -12.87 5.58
C SER A 83 -3.64 -14.18 5.70
N ALA A 84 -3.88 -15.14 4.80
CA ALA A 84 -3.14 -16.39 4.78
C ALA A 84 -1.63 -16.22 4.50
N THR A 85 -1.23 -15.25 3.67
CA THR A 85 0.19 -15.00 3.38
C THR A 85 0.91 -14.25 4.51
N ILE A 86 0.20 -13.41 5.27
CA ILE A 86 0.78 -12.62 6.38
C ILE A 86 0.62 -13.27 7.76
N ILE A 87 0.01 -14.45 7.86
CA ILE A 87 -0.30 -15.12 9.14
C ILE A 87 0.95 -15.40 10.01
N HIS A 88 2.12 -15.52 9.38
CA HIS A 88 3.38 -15.72 10.08
C HIS A 88 3.78 -14.51 10.95
N GLU A 89 3.33 -13.29 10.62
CA GLU A 89 3.68 -12.08 11.36
C GLU A 89 3.12 -12.06 12.79
N PRO A 90 1.80 -12.20 13.03
CA PRO A 90 1.25 -12.18 14.39
C PRO A 90 1.78 -13.33 15.25
N LEU A 91 2.15 -14.47 14.65
CA LEU A 91 2.67 -15.64 15.38
C LEU A 91 4.09 -15.43 15.94
N HIS A 92 4.88 -14.56 15.33
CA HIS A 92 6.28 -14.31 15.72
C HIS A 92 6.50 -12.95 16.40
N ARG A 93 5.42 -12.22 16.69
CA ARG A 93 5.46 -10.95 17.42
C ARG A 93 5.40 -11.21 18.92
N ASN A 94 6.45 -10.78 19.61
CA ASN A 94 6.52 -10.83 21.06
C ASN A 94 6.86 -9.45 21.62
N ILE A 95 6.44 -9.20 22.85
CA ILE A 95 6.86 -8.02 23.60
C ILE A 95 8.17 -8.39 24.31
N PHE A 96 9.19 -7.56 24.13
CA PHE A 96 10.42 -7.61 24.92
C PHE A 96 10.45 -6.44 25.89
N ASP A 97 10.69 -6.76 27.14
CA ASP A 97 10.82 -5.79 28.22
C ASP A 97 12.31 -5.54 28.44
N PHE A 98 12.74 -4.29 28.25
CA PHE A 98 14.09 -3.81 28.52
C PHE A 98 14.06 -2.97 29.79
N GLU A 99 14.81 -3.41 30.79
CA GLU A 99 14.95 -2.70 32.05
C GLU A 99 16.12 -1.72 31.96
N VAL A 100 15.83 -0.43 32.11
CA VAL A 100 16.83 0.62 32.29
C VAL A 100 17.15 0.67 33.77
N LYS A 101 18.37 0.27 34.12
CA LYS A 101 18.88 0.25 35.49
C LYS A 101 19.49 1.60 35.85
N ASP A 102 19.48 1.90 37.14
CA ASP A 102 20.13 3.08 37.71
C ASP A 102 21.66 2.97 37.55
N GLU A 103 22.31 4.05 37.12
CA GLU A 103 23.77 4.06 36.91
C GLU A 103 24.53 3.95 38.24
N GLU A 104 23.91 4.39 39.34
CA GLU A 104 24.49 4.30 40.69
C GLU A 104 24.13 3.01 41.43
N ASP A 105 23.03 2.32 41.03
CA ASP A 105 22.56 1.10 41.68
C ASP A 105 21.96 0.11 40.66
N GLU A 106 22.76 -0.88 40.26
CA GLU A 106 22.37 -1.92 39.30
C GLU A 106 21.21 -2.82 39.76
N THR A 107 20.79 -2.73 41.02
CA THR A 107 19.62 -3.45 41.57
C THR A 107 18.32 -2.67 41.42
N LYS A 108 18.40 -1.38 41.08
CA LYS A 108 17.26 -0.48 40.97
C LYS A 108 16.90 -0.23 39.52
N THR A 109 15.72 -0.71 39.11
CA THR A 109 15.18 -0.46 37.76
C THR A 109 14.49 0.91 37.75
N ILE A 110 14.99 1.85 36.95
CA ILE A 110 14.42 3.20 36.79
C ILE A 110 13.20 3.15 35.87
N GLU A 111 13.33 2.50 34.71
CA GLU A 111 12.29 2.47 33.69
C GLU A 111 12.24 1.14 32.95
N ILE A 112 11.02 0.64 32.67
CA ILE A 112 10.81 -0.57 31.86
C ILE A 112 10.32 -0.16 30.46
N HIS A 113 11.21 -0.22 29.49
CA HIS A 113 10.93 0.03 28.08
C HIS A 113 10.42 -1.24 27.41
N ARG A 114 9.18 -1.22 26.91
CA ARG A 114 8.58 -2.40 26.24
C ARG A 114 8.50 -2.19 24.75
N TRP A 115 9.22 -3.02 24.00
CA TRP A 115 9.29 -2.97 22.54
C TRP A 115 8.54 -4.15 21.93
N CYS A 116 7.75 -3.86 20.89
CA CYS A 116 7.14 -4.89 20.06
C CYS A 116 8.17 -5.32 19.01
N VAL A 117 8.79 -6.49 19.21
CA VAL A 117 9.85 -6.99 18.33
C VAL A 117 9.37 -8.26 17.63
N ILE A 118 9.71 -8.36 16.36
CA ILE A 118 9.47 -9.56 15.56
C ILE A 118 10.72 -10.41 15.62
N ASN A 119 10.59 -11.66 16.05
CA ASN A 119 11.70 -12.60 16.06
C ASN A 119 11.44 -13.74 15.07
N TYR A 120 11.99 -13.63 13.87
CA TYR A 120 11.85 -14.65 12.85
C TYR A 120 13.02 -15.63 12.87
N SER A 121 12.72 -16.92 12.67
CA SER A 121 13.74 -17.86 12.24
C SER A 121 14.24 -17.49 10.84
N ARG A 122 15.45 -17.94 10.47
CA ARG A 122 16.07 -17.63 9.16
C ARG A 122 15.15 -18.00 7.99
N VAL A 123 14.45 -19.15 8.10
CA VAL A 123 13.49 -19.62 7.08
C VAL A 123 12.28 -18.69 6.97
N VAL A 124 11.71 -18.29 8.12
CA VAL A 124 10.56 -17.37 8.16
C VAL A 124 10.94 -15.98 7.66
N GLN A 125 12.18 -15.54 7.88
CA GLN A 125 12.68 -14.28 7.34
C GLN A 125 12.75 -14.27 5.81
N TYR A 126 13.23 -15.36 5.18
CA TYR A 126 13.20 -15.50 3.73
C TYR A 126 11.77 -15.49 3.18
N TYR A 127 10.85 -16.21 3.85
CA TYR A 127 9.44 -16.21 3.49
C TYR A 127 8.82 -14.80 3.59
N ASN A 128 9.00 -14.10 4.72
CA ASN A 128 8.53 -12.74 4.94
C ASN A 128 9.03 -11.79 3.83
N THR A 129 10.31 -11.93 3.46
CA THR A 129 10.92 -11.13 2.40
C THR A 129 10.28 -11.42 1.05
N ALA A 130 10.10 -12.69 0.70
CA ALA A 130 9.43 -13.09 -0.55
C ALA A 130 7.99 -12.57 -0.64
N ILE A 131 7.22 -12.71 0.45
CA ILE A 131 5.84 -12.20 0.55
C ILE A 131 5.81 -10.68 0.40
N LEU A 132 6.74 -9.95 1.03
CA LEU A 132 6.85 -8.49 0.87
C LEU A 132 7.07 -8.11 -0.60
N PHE A 133 7.98 -8.79 -1.30
CA PHE A 133 8.22 -8.57 -2.72
C PHE A 133 6.98 -8.88 -3.58
N ILE A 134 6.28 -9.98 -3.31
CA ILE A 134 5.08 -10.37 -4.04
C ILE A 134 3.97 -9.33 -3.88
N HIS A 135 3.65 -8.94 -2.66
CA HIS A 135 2.55 -7.98 -2.42
C HIS A 135 2.90 -6.55 -2.80
N LEU A 136 4.19 -6.21 -2.91
CA LEU A 136 4.59 -4.89 -3.34
C LEU A 136 4.84 -4.81 -4.84
N ILE A 137 5.77 -5.61 -5.39
CA ILE A 137 6.18 -5.52 -6.80
C ILE A 137 5.14 -6.18 -7.72
N GLY A 138 4.53 -7.29 -7.31
CA GLY A 138 3.59 -8.05 -8.13
C GLY A 138 2.45 -7.19 -8.71
N PRO A 139 1.71 -6.44 -7.87
CA PRO A 139 0.67 -5.52 -8.34
C PRO A 139 1.14 -4.48 -9.37
N PHE A 140 2.34 -3.92 -9.19
CA PHE A 140 2.90 -2.92 -10.12
C PHE A 140 3.20 -3.53 -11.48
N ILE A 141 3.81 -4.72 -11.50
CA ILE A 141 4.10 -5.44 -12.75
C ILE A 141 2.81 -5.72 -13.51
N VAL A 142 1.78 -6.25 -12.84
CA VAL A 142 0.49 -6.55 -13.47
C VAL A 142 -0.20 -5.28 -13.98
N ASN A 143 -0.18 -4.19 -13.21
CA ASN A 143 -0.74 -2.91 -13.64
C ASN A 143 -0.04 -2.34 -14.87
N LEU A 144 1.30 -2.41 -14.93
CA LEU A 144 2.09 -1.97 -16.07
C LEU A 144 1.74 -2.76 -17.34
N PHE A 145 1.73 -4.09 -17.25
CA PHE A 145 1.37 -4.93 -18.39
C PHE A 145 -0.08 -4.72 -18.83
N SER A 146 -1.01 -4.57 -17.88
CA SER A 146 -2.42 -4.27 -18.19
C SER A 146 -2.56 -2.94 -18.94
N ALA A 147 -1.82 -1.91 -18.53
CA ALA A 147 -1.84 -0.61 -19.21
C ALA A 147 -1.27 -0.69 -20.63
N LEU A 148 -0.12 -1.36 -20.82
CA LEU A 148 0.47 -1.59 -22.14
C LEU A 148 -0.48 -2.38 -23.06
N PHE A 149 -1.16 -3.38 -22.50
CA PHE A 149 -2.16 -4.17 -23.22
C PHE A 149 -3.36 -3.32 -23.65
N ILE A 150 -3.91 -2.48 -22.76
CA ILE A 150 -5.02 -1.58 -23.09
C ILE A 150 -4.65 -0.62 -24.22
N ILE A 151 -3.45 -0.03 -24.17
CA ILE A 151 -2.99 0.92 -25.18
C ILE A 151 -2.83 0.24 -26.54
N SER A 152 -2.13 -0.91 -26.58
CA SER A 152 -1.92 -1.67 -27.82
C SER A 152 -3.21 -2.24 -28.40
N GLY A 153 -4.11 -2.76 -27.55
CA GLY A 153 -5.41 -3.29 -27.93
C GLY A 153 -6.35 -2.21 -28.49
N THR A 154 -6.45 -1.08 -27.80
CA THR A 154 -7.29 0.05 -28.26
C THR A 154 -6.75 0.67 -29.55
N ALA A 155 -5.43 0.82 -29.66
CA ALA A 155 -4.81 1.32 -30.88
C ALA A 155 -5.04 0.39 -32.08
N ARG A 156 -4.98 -0.93 -31.88
CA ARG A 156 -5.26 -1.93 -32.92
C ARG A 156 -6.72 -1.90 -33.37
N GLN A 157 -7.66 -1.79 -32.43
CA GLN A 157 -9.08 -1.65 -32.77
C GLN A 157 -9.37 -0.37 -33.57
N ARG A 158 -8.76 0.76 -33.19
CA ARG A 158 -8.91 2.02 -33.93
C ARG A 158 -8.25 1.99 -35.31
N SER A 159 -7.07 1.39 -35.46
CA SER A 159 -6.43 1.27 -36.78
C SER A 159 -7.20 0.36 -37.74
N LEU A 160 -7.91 -0.66 -37.22
CA LEU A 160 -8.78 -1.51 -38.04
C LEU A 160 -10.06 -0.78 -38.47
N ALA A 161 -10.56 0.15 -37.66
CA ALA A 161 -11.76 0.94 -37.96
C ALA A 161 -11.46 2.21 -38.80
N GLN A 162 -10.25 2.76 -38.73
CA GLN A 162 -9.79 3.93 -39.49
C GLN A 162 -8.49 3.63 -40.23
N THR A 163 -8.61 3.26 -41.50
CA THR A 163 -7.50 2.89 -42.39
C THR A 163 -6.60 4.05 -42.82
N SER A 164 -6.95 5.31 -42.51
CA SER A 164 -6.25 6.50 -43.00
C SER A 164 -5.07 6.97 -42.13
N ARG A 165 -4.82 6.36 -40.96
CA ARG A 165 -3.72 6.74 -40.05
C ARG A 165 -2.90 5.53 -39.60
N SER A 166 -1.62 5.74 -39.34
CA SER A 166 -0.72 4.66 -38.93
C SER A 166 -0.98 4.18 -37.49
N TYR A 167 -0.74 2.90 -37.24
CA TYR A 167 -0.86 2.27 -35.92
C TYR A 167 -0.08 3.01 -34.82
N ILE A 168 1.13 3.50 -35.14
CA ILE A 168 1.98 4.26 -34.21
C ILE A 168 1.34 5.61 -33.84
N ALA A 169 0.66 6.27 -34.77
CA ALA A 169 -0.05 7.53 -34.49
C ALA A 169 -1.20 7.31 -33.49
N HIS A 170 -1.96 6.22 -33.64
CA HIS A 170 -3.02 5.86 -32.70
C HIS A 170 -2.50 5.47 -31.31
N ILE A 171 -1.37 4.76 -31.22
CA ILE A 171 -0.71 4.47 -29.93
C ILE A 171 -0.30 5.76 -29.22
N ARG A 172 0.33 6.71 -29.93
CA ARG A 172 0.83 7.95 -29.33
C ARG A 172 -0.32 8.83 -28.81
N GLU A 173 -1.44 8.86 -29.52
CA GLU A 173 -2.64 9.59 -29.11
C GLU A 173 -3.31 8.94 -27.89
N GLN A 174 -3.44 7.61 -27.87
CA GLN A 174 -3.97 6.88 -26.71
C GLN A 174 -3.05 6.97 -25.49
N LEU A 175 -1.73 6.95 -25.66
CA LEU A 175 -0.78 7.18 -24.57
C LEU A 175 -0.90 8.61 -24.01
N ARG A 176 -1.18 9.60 -24.85
CA ARG A 176 -1.41 10.99 -24.40
C ARG A 176 -2.74 11.14 -23.65
N GLU A 177 -3.78 10.47 -24.11
CA GLU A 177 -5.13 10.48 -23.53
C GLU A 177 -5.20 9.69 -22.21
N HIS A 178 -4.44 8.59 -22.12
CA HIS A 178 -4.40 7.68 -20.98
C HIS A 178 -3.10 7.74 -20.18
N LYS A 179 -2.31 8.83 -20.28
CA LYS A 179 -1.02 8.99 -19.60
C LYS A 179 -1.09 8.69 -18.10
N GLN A 180 -2.22 9.01 -17.47
CA GLN A 180 -2.44 8.80 -16.03
C GLN A 180 -2.49 7.33 -15.62
N LEU A 181 -2.90 6.43 -16.53
CA LEU A 181 -2.95 4.98 -16.28
C LEU A 181 -1.55 4.35 -16.16
N VAL A 182 -0.51 4.98 -16.71
CA VAL A 182 0.88 4.53 -16.63
C VAL A 182 1.66 5.33 -15.59
N ILE A 183 1.45 6.65 -15.54
CA ILE A 183 2.15 7.55 -14.62
C ILE A 183 1.81 7.23 -13.16
N SER A 184 0.55 6.95 -12.83
CA SER A 184 0.14 6.69 -11.45
C SER A 184 0.78 5.43 -10.85
N PRO A 185 0.75 4.25 -11.51
CA PRO A 185 1.47 3.07 -11.03
C PRO A 185 2.99 3.27 -10.93
N ALA A 186 3.60 3.99 -11.88
CA ALA A 186 5.03 4.26 -11.87
C ALA A 186 5.46 5.19 -10.72
N ILE A 187 4.69 6.25 -10.46
CA ILE A 187 4.91 7.15 -9.32
C ILE A 187 4.76 6.38 -8.01
N LEU A 188 3.72 5.56 -7.87
CA LEU A 188 3.52 4.74 -6.66
C LEU A 188 4.64 3.73 -6.43
N LEU A 189 5.17 3.10 -7.50
CA LEU A 189 6.33 2.22 -7.40
C LEU A 189 7.55 2.99 -6.87
N ILE A 190 7.88 4.15 -7.44
CA ILE A 190 8.99 5.01 -6.99
C ILE A 190 8.81 5.41 -5.53
N LEU A 191 7.60 5.84 -5.14
CA LEU A 191 7.30 6.22 -3.78
C LEU A 191 7.39 5.05 -2.79
N SER A 192 7.14 3.81 -3.23
CA SER A 192 7.26 2.62 -2.39
C SER A 192 8.68 2.05 -2.25
N MET A 193 9.61 2.41 -3.15
CA MET A 193 11.00 1.94 -3.15
C MET A 193 11.77 2.21 -1.84
N PRO A 194 11.67 3.39 -1.20
CA PRO A 194 12.33 3.64 0.07
C PRO A 194 11.95 2.62 1.15
N ARG A 195 10.69 2.15 1.16
CA ARG A 195 10.22 1.15 2.13
C ARG A 195 10.84 -0.23 1.90
N LEU A 196 11.07 -0.61 0.63
CA LEU A 196 11.81 -1.84 0.29
C LEU A 196 13.26 -1.75 0.75
N ILE A 197 13.91 -0.63 0.45
CA ILE A 197 15.31 -0.40 0.78
C ILE A 197 15.53 -0.54 2.30
N ILE A 198 14.67 0.07 3.12
CA ILE A 198 14.74 -0.05 4.59
C ILE A 198 14.50 -1.48 5.06
N SER A 199 13.49 -2.16 4.52
CA SER A 199 13.18 -3.53 4.92
C SER A 199 14.35 -4.49 4.65
N LEU A 200 15.12 -4.25 3.59
CA LEU A 200 16.30 -5.05 3.23
C LEU A 200 17.55 -4.64 4.00
N LEU A 201 17.70 -3.36 4.35
CA LEU A 201 18.83 -2.84 5.12
C LEU A 201 18.74 -3.12 6.63
N SER A 202 17.55 -3.42 7.15
CA SER A 202 17.32 -3.65 8.59
C SER A 202 18.13 -4.81 9.20
N GLY A 203 18.69 -5.71 8.38
CA GLY A 203 19.64 -6.73 8.83
C GLY A 203 21.11 -6.31 8.90
N CYS A 204 21.49 -5.15 8.36
CA CYS A 204 22.90 -4.78 8.14
C CYS A 204 23.37 -3.51 8.86
N VAL A 205 22.48 -2.73 9.50
CA VAL A 205 22.86 -1.45 10.12
C VAL A 205 22.44 -1.42 11.58
N LYS A 206 23.41 -1.26 12.49
CA LYS A 206 23.15 -1.06 13.91
C LYS A 206 22.41 0.27 14.11
N ILE A 207 21.20 0.21 14.64
CA ILE A 207 20.33 1.38 14.90
C ILE A 207 21.04 2.41 15.80
N SER A 208 21.95 1.96 16.67
CA SER A 208 22.76 2.80 17.56
C SER A 208 23.73 3.73 16.83
N GLU A 209 24.16 3.39 15.61
CA GLU A 209 25.17 4.17 14.89
C GLU A 209 24.55 5.34 14.13
N ASN A 210 23.31 5.24 13.65
CA ASN A 210 22.66 6.28 12.83
C ASN A 210 21.13 6.36 13.04
N PRO A 211 20.66 6.80 14.22
CA PRO A 211 19.22 6.86 14.54
C PRO A 211 18.44 7.83 13.65
N TRP A 212 19.05 8.96 13.24
CA TRP A 212 18.43 9.95 12.36
C TRP A 212 18.14 9.42 10.96
N LEU A 213 19.03 8.59 10.41
CA LEU A 213 18.81 7.96 9.10
C LEU A 213 17.60 7.03 9.16
N TYR A 214 17.48 6.23 10.24
CA TYR A 214 16.36 5.32 10.46
C TYR A 214 15.04 6.09 10.63
N LEU A 215 15.06 7.18 11.38
CA LEU A 215 13.90 8.03 11.59
C LEU A 215 13.44 8.70 10.28
N CYS A 216 14.36 9.27 9.51
CA CYS A 216 14.08 9.84 8.19
C CYS A 216 13.52 8.79 7.23
N ALA A 217 14.13 7.61 7.17
CA ALA A 217 13.70 6.54 6.29
C ALA A 217 12.30 6.02 6.69
N TYR A 218 12.05 5.89 7.99
CA TYR A 218 10.73 5.58 8.53
C TYR A 218 9.69 6.61 8.04
N PHE A 219 9.94 7.91 8.18
CA PHE A 219 9.03 8.96 7.68
C PHE A 219 8.84 8.92 6.16
N ILE A 220 9.92 8.71 5.39
CA ILE A 220 9.85 8.59 3.92
C ILE A 220 8.97 7.40 3.52
N SER A 221 9.01 6.29 4.26
CA SER A 221 8.16 5.12 3.97
C SER A 221 6.65 5.40 4.07
N PHE A 222 6.24 6.51 4.74
CA PHE A 222 4.86 6.96 4.83
C PHE A 222 4.47 8.04 3.82
N ALA A 223 5.44 8.62 3.12
CA ALA A 223 5.19 9.58 2.04
C ALA A 223 4.17 9.08 1.01
N PRO A 224 4.16 7.80 0.57
CA PRO A 224 3.15 7.31 -0.37
C PRO A 224 1.73 7.48 0.16
N SER A 225 1.50 7.16 1.43
CA SER A 225 0.17 7.23 2.07
C SER A 225 -0.31 8.66 2.30
N ILE A 226 0.60 9.59 2.61
CA ILE A 226 0.29 11.01 2.80
C ILE A 226 0.02 11.68 1.45
N LEU A 227 0.76 11.28 0.42
CA LEU A 227 0.72 11.91 -0.89
C LEU A 227 -0.35 11.31 -1.82
N VAL A 228 -1.06 10.23 -1.46
CA VAL A 228 -2.13 9.64 -2.30
C VAL A 228 -3.11 10.71 -2.79
N PHE A 229 -3.65 11.53 -1.90
CA PHE A 229 -4.61 12.57 -2.28
C PHE A 229 -3.99 13.53 -3.30
N ILE A 230 -2.75 13.98 -3.08
CA ILE A 230 -2.06 14.91 -3.96
C ILE A 230 -1.76 14.24 -5.32
N ILE A 231 -1.26 13.01 -5.32
CA ILE A 231 -0.85 12.27 -6.53
C ILE A 231 -2.07 11.94 -7.41
N PHE A 232 -3.22 11.63 -6.82
CA PHE A 232 -4.40 11.20 -7.58
C PHE A 232 -5.35 12.35 -7.91
N VAL A 233 -5.56 13.30 -6.99
CA VAL A 233 -6.58 14.33 -7.14
C VAL A 233 -6.04 15.55 -7.90
N VAL A 234 -4.79 15.96 -7.66
CA VAL A 234 -4.25 17.20 -8.27
C VAL A 234 -4.04 17.05 -9.79
N PRO A 235 -3.46 15.95 -10.32
CA PRO A 235 -3.22 15.82 -11.74
C PRO A 235 -4.48 15.46 -12.55
N SER A 236 -5.53 14.92 -11.91
CA SER A 236 -6.71 14.40 -12.59
C SER A 236 -7.80 15.47 -12.70
N GLU A 237 -8.10 15.88 -13.94
CA GLU A 237 -9.19 16.81 -14.24
C GLU A 237 -10.55 16.33 -13.71
N LEU A 238 -10.80 15.00 -13.78
CA LEU A 238 -12.03 14.40 -13.28
C LEU A 238 -12.15 14.55 -11.75
N TYR A 239 -11.14 14.07 -11.00
CA TYR A 239 -11.18 14.13 -9.54
C TYR A 239 -11.15 15.56 -9.00
N ARG A 240 -10.39 16.45 -9.65
CA ARG A 240 -10.34 17.87 -9.30
C ARG A 240 -11.71 18.56 -9.49
N LYS A 241 -12.43 18.22 -10.57
CA LYS A 241 -13.78 18.74 -10.83
C LYS A 241 -14.77 18.25 -9.76
N THR A 242 -14.78 16.96 -9.47
CA THR A 242 -15.65 16.36 -8.44
C THR A 242 -15.37 16.92 -7.04
N LEU A 243 -14.10 17.17 -6.69
CA LEU A 243 -13.73 17.81 -5.43
C LEU A 243 -14.29 19.23 -5.34
N LYS A 244 -14.16 20.02 -6.41
CA LYS A 244 -14.66 21.40 -6.47
C LYS A 244 -16.17 21.45 -6.31
N GLU A 245 -16.90 20.57 -6.99
CA GLU A 245 -18.37 20.46 -6.89
C GLU A 245 -18.83 20.04 -5.47
N SER A 246 -18.08 19.14 -4.83
CA SER A 246 -18.38 18.71 -3.45
C SER A 246 -18.16 19.84 -2.45
N LEU A 247 -17.06 20.60 -2.59
CA LEU A 247 -16.75 21.75 -1.75
C LEU A 247 -17.79 22.87 -1.88
N THR A 248 -18.22 23.19 -3.10
CA THR A 248 -19.24 24.23 -3.31
C THR A 248 -20.60 23.81 -2.75
N THR A 249 -20.96 22.53 -2.86
CA THR A 249 -22.19 21.99 -2.27
C THR A 249 -22.15 22.03 -0.75
N TRP A 250 -21.02 21.67 -0.15
CA TRP A 250 -20.81 21.73 1.30
C TRP A 250 -20.84 23.17 1.83
N GLN A 251 -20.18 24.11 1.14
CA GLN A 251 -20.24 25.53 1.48
C GLN A 251 -21.65 26.10 1.41
N ARG A 252 -22.48 25.67 0.43
CA ARG A 252 -23.90 26.06 0.37
C ARG A 252 -24.71 25.52 1.54
N ARG A 253 -24.44 24.29 1.99
CA ARG A 253 -25.12 23.68 3.14
C ARG A 253 -24.75 24.28 4.49
N ILE A 254 -23.59 24.93 4.60
CA ILE A 254 -23.16 25.61 5.84
C ILE A 254 -23.65 27.06 5.89
N ARG A 255 -23.92 27.67 4.73
CA ARG A 255 -24.50 29.02 4.66
C ARG A 255 -26.03 29.05 4.77
N HIS A 256 -26.68 27.89 4.78
CA HIS A 256 -28.11 27.70 5.02
C HIS A 256 -28.31 27.03 6.38
#